data_AF-A0AA39IZ49-F1
#
_entry.id   AF-A0AA39IZ49-F1
#
_cell.length_a   1.000
_cell.length_b   1.000
_cell.length_c   1.000
_cell.angle_alpha   90.00
_cell.angle_beta   90.00
_cell.angle_gamma   90.00
#
_symmetry.space_group_name_H-M   'P 1'
#
loop_
_entity.id
_entity.type
_entity.pdbx_description
1 polymer ?
#
loop_
_entity_poly.entity_id
_entity_poly.type
_entity_poly.pdbx_seq_one_letter_code
_entity_poly.pdbx_strand_id
1 'polypeptide(L)'
;MFPYNIFLHLLDTLETVVIEGTMRLDPDCLPPSIICPFLLPSTIKELHLSKVSFDGYSVEGMISPAGRLERLSIENVDGGDLGIPSILFDGDYQIFRESVGLTSFRRPYMLNVSSPSLRYLKLDLAYDVFGSVVERFGVPELTDDGFALLHQLFSMEFGAAYFASVLEEGEVFPLQTRTSLLEELDICVGSQYFDHLGYMWQPLAACLTKLTLRIPRGNTGGMGNPITLAGLNVLNTLIICCSYQIVRHVVSVMSTWASPCRSMPGSVFELWLHLESGSPFLHLHCVSSLFLRRRMLASESNSMRTFRGSFIFGLRGLAGNPIDDIDYAITSGIVQDMRDNSAIGLSSAECVRLCSSVMSYAELP
;
A
#
# COMPACT_ATOMS: atom_id res chain seq x y z
N MET A 1 6.46 28.19 21.93
CA MET A 1 6.24 28.55 20.51
C MET A 1 7.26 27.77 19.69
N PHE A 2 6.83 26.69 19.03
CA PHE A 2 7.70 25.93 18.12
C PHE A 2 7.93 26.77 16.84
N PRO A 3 9.18 27.03 16.43
CA PRO A 3 9.49 27.98 15.35
C PRO A 3 9.16 27.47 13.92
N TYR A 4 8.68 26.24 13.75
CA TYR A 4 8.50 25.63 12.42
C TYR A 4 7.07 25.72 11.85
N ASN A 5 6.16 26.45 12.51
CA ASN A 5 4.77 26.65 12.07
C ASN A 5 4.58 27.79 11.05
N ILE A 6 5.66 28.24 10.39
CA ILE A 6 5.60 29.31 9.38
C ILE A 6 4.58 28.99 8.27
N PHE A 7 4.40 27.71 7.93
CA PHE A 7 3.45 27.26 6.92
C PHE A 7 1.97 27.50 7.30
N LEU A 8 1.61 27.40 8.59
CA LEU A 8 0.21 27.48 9.05
C LEU A 8 -0.46 28.82 8.77
N HIS A 9 0.33 29.91 8.69
CA HIS A 9 -0.20 31.27 8.62
C HIS A 9 0.10 31.99 7.30
N LEU A 10 0.91 31.40 6.42
CA LEU A 10 1.34 32.05 5.17
C LEU A 10 0.74 31.45 3.91
N LEU A 11 0.24 30.21 3.97
CA LEU A 11 -0.20 29.45 2.81
C LEU A 11 -1.61 28.87 3.04
N ASP A 12 -2.59 29.76 3.20
CA ASP A 12 -4.00 29.44 3.48
C ASP A 12 -4.77 28.82 2.29
N THR A 13 -4.15 28.72 1.12
CA THR A 13 -4.71 28.05 -0.06
C THR A 13 -3.92 26.80 -0.46
N LEU A 14 -2.98 26.34 0.38
CA LEU A 14 -2.16 25.18 0.07
C LEU A 14 -2.97 23.89 0.23
N GLU A 15 -3.14 23.15 -0.86
CA GLU A 15 -3.89 21.87 -0.86
C GLU A 15 -2.99 20.65 -1.01
N THR A 16 -1.83 20.79 -1.65
CA THR A 16 -0.91 19.69 -1.93
C THR A 16 0.47 20.00 -1.35
N VAL A 17 1.04 19.06 -0.60
CA VAL A 17 2.42 19.11 -0.11
C VAL A 17 3.16 17.87 -0.57
N VAL A 18 4.35 18.10 -1.11
CA VAL A 18 5.29 17.06 -1.50
C VAL A 18 6.59 17.29 -0.74
N ILE A 19 7.02 16.28 0.02
CA ILE A 19 8.32 16.24 0.69
C ILE A 19 9.07 15.05 0.12
N GLU A 20 10.10 15.33 -0.66
CA GLU A 20 10.89 14.31 -1.36
C GLU A 20 12.38 14.47 -1.05
N GLY A 21 13.00 13.37 -0.63
CA GLY A 21 14.45 13.25 -0.58
C GLY A 21 15.02 13.07 -1.99
N THR A 22 16.00 13.91 -2.35
CA THR A 22 16.64 13.84 -3.67
C THR A 22 17.77 12.81 -3.75
N MET A 23 18.19 12.27 -2.61
CA MET A 23 19.27 11.29 -2.57
C MET A 23 18.82 9.97 -3.18
N ARG A 24 19.74 9.30 -3.87
CA ARG A 24 19.51 7.91 -4.24
C ARG A 24 19.50 7.08 -2.96
N LEU A 25 18.49 6.24 -2.85
CA LEU A 25 18.42 5.26 -1.78
C LEU A 25 19.50 4.21 -2.07
N ASP A 26 20.37 4.01 -1.10
CA ASP A 26 21.43 3.00 -1.09
C ASP A 26 21.18 2.18 0.17
N PRO A 27 21.07 0.84 0.12
CA PRO A 27 20.76 0.00 1.29
C PRO A 27 21.57 0.31 2.56
N ASP A 28 22.77 0.90 2.41
CA ASP A 28 23.64 1.28 3.52
C ASP A 28 23.45 2.73 4.01
N CYS A 29 22.54 3.49 3.40
CA CYS A 29 22.25 4.89 3.70
C CYS A 29 20.81 5.11 4.15
N LEU A 30 20.66 5.77 5.31
CA LEU A 30 19.35 6.23 5.78
C LEU A 30 18.84 7.40 4.92
N PRO A 31 17.53 7.47 4.65
CA PRO A 31 16.94 8.62 3.99
C PRO A 31 17.13 9.92 4.80
N PRO A 32 17.20 11.09 4.15
CA PRO A 32 17.29 12.37 4.84
C PRO A 32 16.09 12.61 5.76
N SER A 33 16.36 13.06 6.98
CA SER A 33 15.31 13.32 7.97
C SER A 33 14.56 14.61 7.69
N ILE A 34 13.24 14.55 7.84
CA ILE A 34 12.42 15.75 7.81
C ILE A 34 12.73 16.55 9.10
N ILE A 35 12.97 17.86 8.97
CA ILE A 35 13.24 18.73 10.11
C ILE A 35 11.94 18.91 10.92
N CYS A 36 11.77 18.11 11.96
CA CYS A 36 10.59 18.05 12.82
C CYS A 36 10.85 18.68 14.21
N PRO A 37 9.80 19.03 14.98
CA PRO A 37 8.37 18.91 14.64
C PRO A 37 7.79 20.17 13.96
N PHE A 38 6.86 20.00 13.03
CA PHE A 38 6.04 21.07 12.44
C PHE A 38 4.66 20.55 12.01
N LEU A 39 3.68 21.46 11.97
CA LEU A 39 2.31 21.14 11.58
C LEU A 39 1.98 21.73 10.20
N LEU A 40 1.42 20.91 9.32
CA LEU A 40 0.91 21.35 8.02
C LEU A 40 -0.44 22.08 8.16
N PRO A 41 -0.77 23.03 7.27
CA PRO A 41 -2.08 23.70 7.26
C PRO A 41 -3.26 22.74 7.18
N SER A 42 -4.41 23.12 7.74
CA SER A 42 -5.65 22.31 7.65
C SER A 42 -6.25 22.26 6.25
N THR A 43 -5.73 23.04 5.30
CA THR A 43 -6.17 23.08 3.91
C THR A 43 -5.58 21.97 3.06
N ILE A 44 -4.58 21.24 3.57
CA ILE A 44 -3.97 20.11 2.87
C ILE A 44 -5.01 19.00 2.65
N LYS A 45 -5.13 18.61 1.38
CA LYS A 45 -5.91 17.47 0.89
C LYS A 45 -5.01 16.35 0.41
N GLU A 46 -3.81 16.68 -0.06
CA GLU A 46 -2.86 15.73 -0.63
C GLU A 46 -1.48 15.87 0.02
N LEU A 47 -0.98 14.76 0.54
CA LEU A 47 0.36 14.68 1.13
C LEU A 47 1.15 13.55 0.46
N HIS A 48 2.29 13.92 -0.10
CA HIS A 48 3.26 12.96 -0.63
C HIS A 48 4.58 13.06 0.13
N LEU A 49 5.02 11.92 0.64
CA LEU A 49 6.25 11.70 1.37
C LEU A 49 7.05 10.66 0.60
N SER A 50 8.27 11.01 0.19
CA SER A 50 9.11 10.09 -0.56
C SER A 50 10.57 10.18 -0.14
N LYS A 51 11.22 9.04 0.13
CA LYS A 51 12.67 8.97 0.41
C LYS A 51 13.08 9.88 1.58
N VAL A 52 12.33 9.83 2.67
CA VAL A 52 12.55 10.64 3.87
C VAL A 52 12.45 9.82 5.14
N SER A 53 13.09 10.26 6.21
CA SER A 53 12.97 9.66 7.55
C SER A 53 12.26 10.61 8.52
N PHE A 54 11.54 10.04 9.48
CA PHE A 54 10.72 10.81 10.43
C PHE A 54 11.37 11.07 11.80
N ASP A 55 12.53 10.48 12.11
CA ASP A 55 13.34 10.68 13.35
C ASP A 55 12.50 10.99 14.62
N GLY A 56 11.65 10.03 15.02
CA GLY A 56 10.81 10.14 16.22
C GLY A 56 9.55 11.02 16.06
N TYR A 57 9.23 11.44 14.85
CA TYR A 57 7.96 12.10 14.50
C TYR A 57 7.01 11.15 13.78
N SER A 58 5.73 11.51 13.71
CA SER A 58 4.71 10.67 13.05
C SER A 58 4.01 11.42 11.93
N VAL A 59 3.53 10.66 10.94
CA VAL A 59 2.74 11.20 9.83
C VAL A 59 1.49 11.90 10.36
N GLU A 60 0.78 11.29 11.31
CA GLU A 60 -0.38 11.87 11.98
C GLU A 60 -0.01 13.14 12.78
N GLY A 61 1.19 13.16 13.37
CA GLY A 61 1.76 14.29 14.09
C GLY A 61 1.96 15.53 13.22
N MET A 62 2.35 15.33 11.96
CA MET A 62 2.59 16.39 10.97
C MET A 62 1.30 17.01 10.42
N ILE A 63 0.19 16.26 10.40
CA ILE A 63 -1.07 16.73 9.82
C ILE A 63 -1.87 17.51 10.86
N SER A 64 -2.42 18.67 10.46
CA SER A 64 -3.32 19.44 11.34
C SER A 64 -4.53 18.62 11.76
N PRO A 65 -4.90 18.63 13.05
CA PRO A 65 -6.06 17.89 13.54
C PRO A 65 -7.39 18.41 12.97
N ALA A 66 -7.42 19.67 12.50
CA ALA A 66 -8.55 20.27 11.80
C ALA A 66 -8.56 20.00 10.29
N GLY A 67 -7.57 19.26 9.77
CA GLY A 67 -7.41 18.96 8.36
C GLY A 67 -8.49 18.06 7.79
N ARG A 68 -8.43 17.88 6.46
CA ARG A 68 -9.23 16.92 5.70
C ARG A 68 -8.37 16.26 4.64
N LEU A 69 -7.42 15.43 5.09
CA LEU A 69 -6.53 14.74 4.17
C LEU A 69 -7.32 13.70 3.36
N GLU A 70 -7.33 13.86 2.03
CA GLU A 70 -8.04 12.98 1.10
C GLU A 70 -7.10 11.95 0.45
N ARG A 71 -5.83 12.32 0.25
CA ARG A 71 -4.81 11.49 -0.41
C ARG A 71 -3.50 11.48 0.36
N LEU A 72 -3.00 10.30 0.67
CA LEU A 72 -1.71 10.08 1.33
C LEU A 72 -0.84 9.17 0.47
N SER A 73 0.38 9.59 0.16
CA SER A 73 1.39 8.73 -0.47
C SER A 73 2.65 8.70 0.39
N ILE A 74 3.02 7.51 0.86
CA ILE A 74 4.21 7.25 1.65
C ILE A 74 5.07 6.28 0.85
N GLU A 75 6.24 6.74 0.39
CA GLU A 75 7.09 5.96 -0.50
C GLU A 75 8.54 5.90 -0.01
N ASN A 76 9.01 4.71 0.34
CA ASN A 76 10.38 4.51 0.82
C ASN A 76 10.72 5.46 1.99
N VAL A 77 9.80 5.48 2.97
CA VAL A 77 9.91 6.29 4.17
C VAL A 77 10.41 5.42 5.32
N ASP A 78 11.31 5.98 6.11
CA ASP A 78 11.88 5.37 7.30
C ASP A 78 11.17 5.93 8.55
N GLY A 79 10.51 5.05 9.31
CA GLY A 79 9.62 5.38 10.41
C GLY A 79 8.30 6.06 9.99
N GLY A 80 7.78 6.95 10.84
CA GLY A 80 6.56 7.74 10.61
C GLY A 80 5.33 7.23 11.36
N ASP A 81 5.47 6.12 12.07
CA ASP A 81 4.53 5.69 13.09
C ASP A 81 4.60 6.60 14.33
N LEU A 82 3.54 6.60 15.12
CA LEU A 82 3.54 7.16 16.46
C LEU A 82 4.30 6.20 17.37
N GLY A 83 5.59 6.43 17.60
CA GLY A 83 6.45 5.61 18.46
C GLY A 83 6.01 5.59 19.93
N ILE A 84 4.89 4.94 20.20
CA ILE A 84 4.33 4.77 21.54
C ILE A 84 5.23 3.79 22.30
N PRO A 85 5.68 4.13 23.52
CA PRO A 85 6.46 3.20 24.34
C PRO A 85 5.68 1.93 24.69
N SER A 86 6.34 0.78 24.62
CA SER A 86 5.76 -0.54 24.95
C SER A 86 5.45 -0.72 26.43
N ILE A 87 6.09 0.05 27.32
CA ILE A 87 5.84 0.10 28.75
C ILE A 87 5.69 1.56 29.14
N LEU A 88 4.45 1.96 29.48
CA LEU A 88 4.17 3.30 29.98
C LEU A 88 4.11 3.25 31.51
N PHE A 89 5.11 3.81 32.18
CA PHE A 89 4.96 4.17 33.59
C PHE A 89 4.07 5.42 33.69
N ASP A 90 3.34 5.62 34.81
CA ASP A 90 2.36 6.72 34.95
C ASP A 90 2.96 8.11 34.66
N GLY A 91 4.24 8.33 34.98
CA GLY A 91 4.96 9.56 34.64
C GLY A 91 5.25 9.71 33.13
N ASP A 92 5.57 8.60 32.46
CA ASP A 92 5.89 8.57 31.04
C ASP A 92 4.62 8.71 30.18
N TYR A 93 3.48 8.26 30.69
CA TYR A 93 2.17 8.40 30.03
C TYR A 93 1.80 9.88 29.77
N GLN A 94 1.87 10.72 30.81
CA GLN A 94 1.51 12.14 30.66
C GLN A 94 2.53 12.89 29.81
N ILE A 95 3.82 12.58 29.97
CA ILE A 95 4.91 13.16 29.15
C ILE A 95 4.70 12.81 27.67
N PHE A 96 4.36 11.56 27.37
CA PHE A 96 4.07 11.11 26.02
C PHE A 96 2.85 11.84 25.44
N ARG A 97 1.72 11.87 26.16
CA ARG A 97 0.51 12.55 25.66
C ARG A 97 0.74 14.05 25.42
N GLU A 98 1.56 14.68 26.25
CA GLU A 98 1.96 16.08 26.03
C GLU A 98 2.88 16.23 24.81
N SER A 99 3.86 15.34 24.62
CA SER A 99 4.82 15.40 23.51
C SER A 99 4.15 15.27 22.13
N VAL A 100 3.10 14.46 22.04
CA VAL A 100 2.30 14.27 20.81
C VAL A 100 1.09 15.23 20.73
N GLY A 101 0.91 16.10 21.73
CA GLY A 101 -0.09 17.16 21.73
C GLY A 101 -1.52 16.73 22.07
N LEU A 102 -1.72 15.52 22.60
CA LEU A 102 -3.03 14.96 22.96
C LEU A 102 -3.66 15.68 24.17
N THR A 103 -2.84 16.23 25.06
CA THR A 103 -3.32 17.07 26.19
C THR A 103 -3.49 18.54 25.83
N SER A 104 -3.06 18.97 24.63
CA SER A 104 -3.00 20.38 24.23
C SER A 104 -3.79 20.66 22.96
N PHE A 105 -3.12 20.98 21.85
CA PHE A 105 -3.75 21.49 20.64
C PHE A 105 -4.58 20.46 19.87
N ARG A 106 -4.35 19.15 20.08
CA ARG A 106 -5.15 18.08 19.48
C ARG A 106 -6.38 17.72 20.30
N ARG A 107 -6.35 17.94 21.63
CA ARG A 107 -7.42 17.55 22.58
C ARG A 107 -8.83 17.91 22.11
N PRO A 108 -9.12 19.14 21.60
CA PRO A 108 -10.48 19.50 21.19
C PRO A 108 -11.02 18.64 20.03
N TYR A 109 -10.14 18.14 19.17
CA TYR A 109 -10.49 17.35 17.98
C TYR A 109 -10.62 15.85 18.26
N MET A 110 -10.11 15.39 19.41
CA MET A 110 -10.22 14.00 19.83
C MET A 110 -11.60 13.67 20.41
N LEU A 111 -12.28 14.66 20.97
CA LEU A 111 -13.64 14.53 21.50
C LEU A 111 -14.71 14.91 20.47
N ASN A 112 -14.42 15.89 19.61
CA ASN A 112 -15.30 16.34 18.52
C ASN A 112 -14.68 15.98 17.17
N VAL A 113 -14.58 14.68 16.92
CA VAL A 113 -13.83 14.14 15.81
C VAL A 113 -14.56 14.43 14.50
N SER A 114 -13.86 15.06 13.56
CA SER A 114 -14.37 15.20 12.19
C SER A 114 -14.57 13.83 11.55
N SER A 115 -15.45 13.72 10.56
CA SER A 115 -15.55 12.47 9.80
C SER A 115 -14.21 12.15 9.12
N PRO A 116 -13.81 10.87 9.01
CA PRO A 116 -12.64 10.47 8.23
C PRO A 116 -12.76 11.02 6.79
N SER A 117 -11.63 11.39 6.19
CA SER A 117 -11.61 11.99 4.84
C SER A 117 -10.70 11.26 3.86
N LEU A 118 -9.79 10.41 4.34
CA LEU A 118 -8.82 9.70 3.51
C LEU A 118 -9.52 8.73 2.54
N ARG A 119 -9.32 8.95 1.23
CA ARG A 119 -9.89 8.14 0.13
C ARG A 119 -8.85 7.36 -0.63
N TYR A 120 -7.63 7.88 -0.70
CA TYR A 120 -6.52 7.26 -1.42
C TYR A 120 -5.31 7.12 -0.52
N LEU A 121 -4.74 5.92 -0.48
CA LEU A 121 -3.49 5.62 0.21
C LEU A 121 -2.55 4.89 -0.75
N LYS A 122 -1.36 5.45 -0.95
CA LYS A 122 -0.22 4.75 -1.53
C LYS A 122 0.81 4.49 -0.44
N LEU A 123 1.22 3.24 -0.30
CA LEU A 123 2.18 2.81 0.71
C LEU A 123 3.23 1.91 0.05
N ASP A 124 4.46 2.40 -0.06
CA ASP A 124 5.59 1.66 -0.57
C ASP A 124 6.63 1.44 0.53
N LEU A 125 6.66 0.20 1.03
CA LEU A 125 7.57 -0.33 2.04
C LEU A 125 8.63 -1.25 1.42
N ALA A 126 8.90 -1.14 0.11
CA ALA A 126 9.95 -1.93 -0.53
C ALA A 126 11.33 -1.60 0.03
N TYR A 127 11.56 -0.33 0.35
CA TYR A 127 12.77 0.16 1.03
C TYR A 127 12.53 0.28 2.54
N ASP A 128 12.29 -0.86 3.18
CA ASP A 128 12.26 -0.94 4.63
C ASP A 128 13.50 -1.71 5.10
N VAL A 129 14.43 -0.97 5.72
CA VAL A 129 15.71 -1.50 6.20
C VAL A 129 15.46 -2.60 7.24
N PHE A 130 14.49 -2.42 8.13
CA PHE A 130 14.14 -3.41 9.15
C PHE A 130 13.47 -4.64 8.54
N GLY A 131 12.60 -4.46 7.56
CA GLY A 131 12.03 -5.56 6.76
C GLY A 131 13.10 -6.44 6.11
N SER A 132 14.21 -5.86 5.65
CA SER A 132 15.35 -6.61 5.11
C SER A 132 16.13 -7.39 6.18
N VAL A 133 16.17 -6.90 7.42
CA VAL A 133 16.79 -7.55 8.58
C VAL A 133 15.92 -8.71 9.06
N VAL A 134 14.61 -8.50 9.20
CA VAL A 134 13.63 -9.54 9.57
C VAL A 134 13.70 -10.74 8.63
N GLU A 135 13.81 -10.49 7.33
CA GLU A 135 13.93 -11.55 6.34
C GLU A 135 15.22 -12.39 6.51
N ARG A 136 16.33 -11.74 6.88
CA ARG A 136 17.64 -12.39 7.00
C ARG A 136 17.84 -13.12 8.33
N PHE A 137 17.23 -12.63 9.41
CA PHE A 137 17.55 -13.06 10.77
C PHE A 137 16.36 -13.67 11.53
N GLY A 138 15.13 -13.47 11.05
CA GLY A 138 13.93 -14.14 11.54
C GLY A 138 13.30 -13.51 12.78
N VAL A 139 11.98 -13.38 12.70
CA VAL A 139 11.00 -12.75 13.63
C VAL A 139 10.93 -11.22 13.52
N PRO A 140 9.87 -10.66 12.90
CA PRO A 140 9.61 -9.24 12.96
C PRO A 140 9.27 -8.82 14.39
N GLU A 141 9.94 -7.81 14.91
CA GLU A 141 9.38 -7.07 16.04
C GLU A 141 8.27 -6.17 15.47
N LEU A 142 7.03 -6.37 15.93
CA LEU A 142 5.86 -5.61 15.44
C LEU A 142 5.95 -4.10 15.72
N THR A 143 6.89 -3.72 16.57
CA THR A 143 7.26 -2.35 16.91
C THR A 143 8.26 -1.73 15.93
N ASP A 144 8.83 -2.50 15.01
CA ASP A 144 9.81 -1.99 14.04
C ASP A 144 9.09 -1.25 12.92
N ASP A 145 9.49 0.01 12.72
CA ASP A 145 9.13 0.97 11.67
C ASP A 145 7.98 0.58 10.75
N GLY A 146 8.26 -0.11 9.64
CA GLY A 146 7.27 -0.40 8.61
C GLY A 146 6.11 -1.29 9.11
N PHE A 147 6.36 -2.19 10.06
CA PHE A 147 5.31 -2.95 10.73
C PHE A 147 4.48 -2.02 11.64
N ALA A 148 5.13 -1.22 12.47
CA ALA A 148 4.43 -0.29 13.35
C ALA A 148 3.51 0.66 12.57
N LEU A 149 4.02 1.24 11.47
CA LEU A 149 3.26 2.12 10.59
C LEU A 149 2.05 1.41 9.96
N LEU A 150 2.24 0.17 9.46
CA LEU A 150 1.16 -0.62 8.88
C LEU A 150 0.06 -0.93 9.92
N HIS A 151 0.45 -1.40 11.10
CA HIS A 151 -0.49 -1.71 12.18
C HIS A 151 -1.27 -0.48 12.65
N GLN A 152 -0.63 0.69 12.68
CA GLN A 152 -1.26 1.95 13.05
C GLN A 152 -2.23 2.48 11.99
N LEU A 153 -1.81 2.57 10.73
CA LEU A 153 -2.65 3.10 9.64
C LEU A 153 -3.95 2.30 9.45
N PHE A 154 -3.86 0.99 9.61
CA PHE A 154 -5.01 0.09 9.42
C PHE A 154 -5.69 -0.31 10.74
N SER A 155 -5.27 0.26 11.88
CA SER A 155 -5.84 -0.03 13.20
C SER A 155 -5.96 -1.55 13.45
N MET A 156 -4.91 -2.29 13.11
CA MET A 156 -4.82 -3.72 13.40
C MET A 156 -4.85 -3.95 14.92
N GLU A 157 -5.10 -5.18 15.37
CA GLU A 157 -5.24 -5.51 16.81
C GLU A 157 -4.11 -4.91 17.67
N PHE A 158 -2.87 -5.02 17.22
CA PHE A 158 -1.72 -4.44 17.90
C PHE A 158 -1.72 -2.91 17.88
N GLY A 159 -1.89 -2.28 16.71
CA GLY A 159 -1.94 -0.82 16.58
C GLY A 159 -3.12 -0.18 17.34
N ALA A 160 -4.28 -0.83 17.31
CA ALA A 160 -5.47 -0.41 18.04
C ALA A 160 -5.28 -0.52 19.56
N ALA A 161 -4.68 -1.61 20.05
CA ALA A 161 -4.32 -1.75 21.47
C ALA A 161 -3.31 -0.68 21.90
N TYR A 162 -2.36 -0.37 21.02
CA TYR A 162 -1.37 0.68 21.24
C TYR A 162 -2.00 2.07 21.35
N PHE A 163 -2.91 2.44 20.45
CA PHE A 163 -3.65 3.70 20.59
C PHE A 163 -4.55 3.70 21.81
N ALA A 164 -5.26 2.60 22.09
CA ALA A 164 -6.16 2.50 23.25
C ALA A 164 -5.42 2.69 24.58
N SER A 165 -4.14 2.29 24.68
CA SER A 165 -3.34 2.46 25.90
C SER A 165 -3.01 3.93 26.20
N VAL A 166 -3.00 4.79 25.18
CA VAL A 166 -2.66 6.22 25.31
C VAL A 166 -3.86 7.14 25.28
N LEU A 167 -5.09 6.64 25.05
CA LEU A 167 -6.31 7.44 24.94
C LEU A 167 -7.12 7.47 26.24
N GLU A 168 -7.71 8.62 26.56
CA GLU A 168 -8.73 8.77 27.61
C GLU A 168 -10.11 8.33 27.07
N GLU A 169 -11.07 8.08 27.97
CA GLU A 169 -12.42 7.67 27.60
C GLU A 169 -13.09 8.69 26.66
N GLY A 170 -13.57 8.20 25.52
CA GLY A 170 -14.24 9.02 24.49
C GLY A 170 -13.29 9.71 23.52
N GLU A 171 -11.97 9.63 23.71
CA GLU A 171 -10.99 10.13 22.74
C GLU A 171 -10.84 9.18 21.55
N VAL A 172 -10.62 9.74 20.36
CA VAL A 172 -10.31 8.97 19.13
C VAL A 172 -8.99 9.45 18.55
N PHE A 173 -8.14 8.49 18.19
CA PHE A 173 -6.89 8.71 17.48
C PHE A 173 -6.53 7.44 16.66
N PRO A 174 -5.91 7.55 15.47
CA PRO A 174 -5.55 8.78 14.75
C PRO A 174 -6.77 9.58 14.29
N LEU A 175 -6.58 10.86 13.96
CA LEU A 175 -7.65 11.76 13.51
C LEU A 175 -7.76 11.75 11.98
N GLN A 176 -6.63 11.92 11.28
CA GLN A 176 -6.61 12.21 9.85
C GLN A 176 -6.27 10.98 8.99
N THR A 177 -5.42 10.08 9.47
CA THR A 177 -5.01 8.87 8.74
C THR A 177 -5.99 7.68 8.87
N ARG A 178 -7.19 7.89 9.43
CA ARG A 178 -8.21 6.84 9.56
C ARG A 178 -8.64 6.28 8.20
N THR A 179 -8.48 4.98 8.02
CA THR A 179 -8.70 4.24 6.75
C THR A 179 -10.13 3.71 6.56
N SER A 180 -11.06 4.01 7.47
CA SER A 180 -12.45 3.50 7.43
C SER A 180 -13.28 3.95 6.22
N LEU A 181 -12.77 4.91 5.44
CA LEU A 181 -13.41 5.47 4.24
C LEU A 181 -12.52 5.38 2.99
N LEU A 182 -11.48 4.55 3.06
CA LEU A 182 -10.49 4.36 1.99
C LEU A 182 -11.11 3.64 0.79
N GLU A 183 -11.06 4.27 -0.38
CA GLU A 183 -11.66 3.77 -1.62
C GLU A 183 -10.61 3.09 -2.52
N GLU A 184 -9.38 3.62 -2.50
CA GLU A 184 -8.25 3.15 -3.28
C GLU A 184 -7.02 2.91 -2.40
N LEU A 185 -6.42 1.73 -2.53
CA LEU A 185 -5.15 1.35 -1.89
C LEU A 185 -4.15 0.91 -2.96
N ASP A 186 -2.99 1.56 -3.02
CA ASP A 186 -1.82 1.10 -3.78
C ASP A 186 -0.71 0.72 -2.80
N ILE A 187 -0.42 -0.57 -2.69
CA ILE A 187 0.53 -1.08 -1.70
C ILE A 187 1.66 -1.85 -2.37
N CYS A 188 2.89 -1.46 -2.04
CA CYS A 188 4.12 -2.12 -2.43
C CYS A 188 4.83 -2.63 -1.19
N VAL A 189 4.89 -3.95 -1.04
CA VAL A 189 5.39 -4.60 0.17
C VAL A 189 6.17 -5.86 -0.17
N GLY A 190 7.25 -6.11 0.57
CA GLY A 190 8.00 -7.36 0.50
C GLY A 190 7.26 -8.53 1.17
N SER A 191 7.79 -9.75 0.99
CA SER A 191 7.13 -10.97 1.48
C SER A 191 6.99 -11.05 3.00
N GLN A 192 7.86 -10.34 3.75
CA GLN A 192 7.81 -10.24 5.20
C GLN A 192 6.49 -9.66 5.73
N TYR A 193 5.74 -8.94 4.89
CA TYR A 193 4.47 -8.32 5.26
C TYR A 193 3.23 -9.15 4.91
N PHE A 194 3.36 -10.25 4.15
CA PHE A 194 2.21 -10.92 3.54
C PHE A 194 1.20 -11.46 4.55
N ASP A 195 1.69 -12.08 5.63
CA ASP A 195 0.81 -12.56 6.71
C ASP A 195 0.09 -11.39 7.40
N HIS A 196 0.74 -10.23 7.50
CA HIS A 196 0.15 -9.04 8.13
C HIS A 196 -0.93 -8.39 7.26
N LEU A 197 -0.85 -8.51 5.93
CA LEU A 197 -1.86 -7.90 5.06
C LEU A 197 -3.25 -8.48 5.29
N GLY A 198 -3.34 -9.76 5.68
CA GLY A 198 -4.60 -10.42 6.00
C GLY A 198 -5.43 -9.69 7.07
N TYR A 199 -4.78 -9.02 8.02
CA TYR A 199 -5.45 -8.30 9.10
C TYR A 199 -5.99 -6.93 8.67
N MET A 200 -5.53 -6.36 7.56
CA MET A 200 -5.99 -5.05 7.06
C MET A 200 -7.38 -5.08 6.44
N TRP A 201 -7.82 -6.25 5.96
CA TRP A 201 -9.01 -6.31 5.10
C TRP A 201 -10.30 -6.03 5.85
N GLN A 202 -10.38 -6.40 7.14
CA GLN A 202 -11.60 -6.21 7.92
C GLN A 202 -12.00 -4.72 8.04
N PRO A 203 -11.10 -3.79 8.42
CA PRO A 203 -11.38 -2.35 8.38
C PRO A 203 -11.79 -1.81 7.00
N LEU A 204 -11.24 -2.39 5.93
CA LEU A 204 -11.41 -1.93 4.55
C LEU A 204 -12.57 -2.60 3.81
N ALA A 205 -13.17 -3.63 4.41
CA ALA A 205 -14.07 -4.58 3.76
C ALA A 205 -15.24 -3.91 3.02
N ALA A 206 -15.78 -2.84 3.59
CA ALA A 206 -16.98 -2.16 3.12
C ALA A 206 -16.71 -0.92 2.26
N CYS A 207 -15.47 -0.47 2.12
CA CYS A 207 -15.12 0.78 1.44
C CYS A 207 -14.10 0.62 0.31
N LEU A 208 -13.18 -0.35 0.39
CA LEU A 208 -12.11 -0.49 -0.59
C LEU A 208 -12.64 -1.05 -1.93
N THR A 209 -12.68 -0.19 -2.94
CA THR A 209 -13.17 -0.54 -4.28
C THR A 209 -12.04 -0.90 -5.23
N LYS A 210 -10.84 -0.34 -5.03
CA LYS A 210 -9.67 -0.58 -5.87
C LYS A 210 -8.44 -0.92 -5.03
N LEU A 211 -7.79 -2.01 -5.39
CA LEU A 211 -6.55 -2.47 -4.78
C LEU A 211 -5.48 -2.66 -5.84
N THR A 212 -4.34 -2.01 -5.66
CA THR A 212 -3.12 -2.24 -6.43
C THR A 212 -2.10 -2.92 -5.52
N LEU A 213 -1.71 -4.14 -5.87
CA LEU A 213 -0.67 -4.90 -5.18
C LEU A 213 0.60 -4.89 -6.02
N ARG A 214 1.68 -4.30 -5.50
CA ARG A 214 3.01 -4.32 -6.10
C ARG A 214 3.89 -5.24 -5.29
N ILE A 215 4.36 -6.31 -5.93
CA ILE A 215 5.18 -7.32 -5.27
C ILE A 215 6.57 -7.32 -5.90
N PRO A 216 7.59 -6.79 -5.20
CA PRO A 216 8.95 -6.74 -5.70
C PRO A 216 9.55 -8.15 -5.79
N ARG A 217 10.55 -8.31 -6.66
CA ARG A 217 11.30 -9.56 -6.83
C ARG A 217 12.23 -9.83 -5.65
N GLY A 218 12.92 -8.78 -5.20
CA GLY A 218 13.78 -8.82 -4.03
C GLY A 218 12.92 -9.12 -2.80
N ASN A 219 13.47 -9.90 -1.89
CA ASN A 219 12.91 -10.11 -0.57
C ASN A 219 11.69 -11.06 -0.51
N THR A 220 11.77 -12.21 -1.19
CA THR A 220 10.79 -13.32 -1.10
C THR A 220 11.33 -14.54 -0.34
N GLY A 221 12.16 -14.33 0.68
CA GLY A 221 12.90 -15.30 1.50
C GLY A 221 12.08 -16.42 2.15
N GLY A 222 11.44 -17.23 1.33
CA GLY A 222 10.83 -18.51 1.67
C GLY A 222 9.47 -18.43 2.36
N MET A 223 8.44 -18.86 1.64
CA MET A 223 7.30 -19.58 2.24
C MET A 223 6.36 -18.83 3.21
N GLY A 224 6.20 -17.50 3.07
CA GLY A 224 5.03 -16.83 3.68
C GLY A 224 3.71 -17.33 3.07
N ASN A 225 2.61 -17.29 3.81
CA ASN A 225 1.31 -17.65 3.24
C ASN A 225 0.99 -16.71 2.07
N PRO A 226 0.31 -17.19 1.01
CA PRO A 226 -0.12 -16.32 -0.06
C PRO A 226 -1.03 -15.22 0.48
N ILE A 227 -0.89 -14.00 -0.02
CA ILE A 227 -1.82 -12.90 0.29
C ILE A 227 -3.23 -13.37 -0.05
N THR A 228 -4.11 -13.35 0.94
CA THR A 228 -5.54 -13.64 0.76
C THR A 228 -6.29 -12.33 0.63
N LEU A 229 -7.25 -12.23 -0.27
CA LEU A 229 -8.18 -11.10 -0.43
C LEU A 229 -9.58 -11.44 0.10
N ALA A 230 -9.68 -12.48 0.93
CA ALA A 230 -10.91 -12.82 1.61
C ALA A 230 -11.33 -11.68 2.54
N GLY A 231 -12.61 -11.29 2.50
CA GLY A 231 -13.18 -10.24 3.35
C GLY A 231 -13.29 -8.86 2.69
N LEU A 232 -12.70 -8.64 1.51
CA LEU A 232 -12.91 -7.40 0.75
C LEU A 232 -14.25 -7.47 0.00
N ASN A 233 -15.31 -6.97 0.62
CA ASN A 233 -16.68 -7.18 0.16
C ASN A 233 -17.05 -6.31 -1.05
N VAL A 234 -16.46 -5.12 -1.20
CA VAL A 234 -16.83 -4.18 -2.28
C VAL A 234 -15.74 -4.00 -3.34
N LEU A 235 -14.65 -4.76 -3.26
CA LEU A 235 -13.53 -4.68 -4.20
C LEU A 235 -13.99 -5.03 -5.62
N ASN A 236 -13.90 -4.06 -6.53
CA ASN A 236 -14.30 -4.20 -7.94
C ASN A 236 -13.08 -4.19 -8.89
N THR A 237 -11.97 -3.59 -8.48
CA THR A 237 -10.78 -3.42 -9.30
C THR A 237 -9.57 -3.98 -8.56
N LEU A 238 -8.94 -5.00 -9.16
CA LEU A 238 -7.72 -5.60 -8.65
C LEU A 238 -6.61 -5.42 -9.68
N ILE A 239 -5.54 -4.75 -9.29
CA ILE A 239 -4.34 -4.54 -10.10
C ILE A 239 -3.20 -5.28 -9.40
N ILE A 240 -2.53 -6.18 -10.11
CA ILE A 240 -1.38 -6.92 -9.61
C ILE A 240 -0.18 -6.56 -10.47
N CYS A 241 0.84 -5.95 -9.86
CA CYS A 241 2.12 -5.63 -10.47
C CYS A 241 3.19 -6.53 -9.86
N CYS A 242 3.86 -7.34 -10.67
CA CYS A 242 4.89 -8.24 -10.16
C CYS A 242 5.99 -8.53 -11.19
N SER A 243 7.12 -9.05 -10.72
CA SER A 243 8.11 -9.63 -11.62
C SER A 243 7.59 -10.92 -12.24
N TYR A 244 7.94 -11.15 -13.51
CA TYR A 244 7.57 -12.37 -14.23
C TYR A 244 7.98 -13.66 -13.49
N GLN A 245 9.03 -13.62 -12.67
CA GLN A 245 9.57 -14.81 -11.98
C GLN A 245 8.62 -15.32 -10.89
N ILE A 246 7.86 -14.43 -10.28
CA ILE A 246 6.99 -14.73 -9.14
C ILE A 246 5.51 -14.75 -9.53
N VAL A 247 5.18 -14.45 -10.79
CA VAL A 247 3.80 -14.33 -11.30
C VAL A 247 2.89 -15.50 -10.92
N ARG A 248 3.38 -16.75 -10.93
CA ARG A 248 2.55 -17.92 -10.57
C ARG A 248 2.12 -17.89 -9.10
N HIS A 249 3.00 -17.41 -8.23
CA HIS A 249 2.72 -17.25 -6.81
C HIS A 249 1.80 -16.06 -6.59
N VAL A 250 2.07 -14.92 -7.26
CA VAL A 250 1.27 -13.71 -7.04
C VAL A 250 -0.14 -13.84 -7.63
N VAL A 251 -0.30 -14.49 -8.79
CA VAL A 251 -1.62 -14.68 -9.40
C VAL A 251 -2.50 -15.64 -8.58
N SER A 252 -1.96 -16.41 -7.63
CA SER A 252 -2.84 -17.16 -6.71
C SER A 252 -3.65 -16.23 -5.80
N VAL A 253 -3.21 -14.99 -5.57
CA VAL A 253 -4.00 -13.99 -4.83
C VAL A 253 -5.36 -13.77 -5.50
N MET A 254 -5.43 -13.82 -6.83
CA MET A 254 -6.67 -13.68 -7.61
C MET A 254 -7.75 -14.71 -7.22
N SER A 255 -7.40 -15.96 -6.89
CA SER A 255 -8.42 -16.95 -6.50
C SER A 255 -9.04 -16.64 -5.14
N THR A 256 -8.33 -15.92 -4.28
CA THR A 256 -8.82 -15.50 -2.98
C THR A 256 -9.67 -14.22 -3.04
N TRP A 257 -9.73 -13.53 -4.18
CA TRP A 257 -10.63 -12.39 -4.37
C TRP A 257 -12.08 -12.86 -4.30
N ALA A 258 -12.70 -12.59 -3.15
CA ALA A 258 -13.99 -13.11 -2.77
C ALA A 258 -15.05 -12.01 -2.62
N SER A 259 -14.98 -10.97 -3.45
CA SER A 259 -15.98 -9.89 -3.48
C SER A 259 -17.19 -10.27 -4.35
N PRO A 260 -18.43 -9.98 -3.92
CA PRO A 260 -19.62 -9.94 -4.79
C PRO A 260 -19.44 -9.09 -6.05
N CYS A 261 -18.66 -8.02 -5.97
CA CYS A 261 -18.36 -7.18 -7.11
C CYS A 261 -17.57 -7.93 -8.18
N ARG A 262 -16.71 -8.91 -7.83
CA ARG A 262 -15.88 -9.68 -8.78
C ARG A 262 -16.65 -10.22 -10.00
N SER A 263 -17.90 -10.67 -9.82
CA SER A 263 -18.70 -11.25 -10.92
C SER A 263 -19.51 -10.21 -11.71
N MET A 264 -19.43 -8.93 -11.36
CA MET A 264 -20.09 -7.85 -12.09
C MET A 264 -19.34 -7.53 -13.39
N PRO A 265 -20.06 -7.16 -14.48
CA PRO A 265 -19.42 -6.79 -15.75
C PRO A 265 -18.47 -5.59 -15.66
N GLY A 266 -18.68 -4.71 -14.67
CA GLY A 266 -17.84 -3.53 -14.43
C GLY A 266 -16.58 -3.79 -13.60
N SER A 267 -16.35 -5.03 -13.16
CA SER A 267 -15.13 -5.35 -12.41
C SER A 267 -13.92 -5.45 -13.32
N VAL A 268 -12.75 -5.15 -12.79
CA VAL A 268 -11.51 -5.07 -13.56
C VAL A 268 -10.43 -5.89 -12.86
N PHE A 269 -9.75 -6.73 -13.63
CA PHE A 269 -8.53 -7.40 -13.20
C PHE A 269 -7.39 -7.01 -14.14
N GLU A 270 -6.35 -6.41 -13.59
CA GLU A 270 -5.13 -6.08 -14.33
C GLU A 270 -3.95 -6.88 -13.78
N LEU A 271 -3.21 -7.53 -14.69
CA LEU A 271 -1.95 -8.19 -14.39
C LEU A 271 -0.83 -7.50 -15.15
N TRP A 272 0.05 -6.82 -14.42
CA TRP A 272 1.22 -6.13 -14.96
C TRP A 272 2.49 -6.90 -14.62
N LEU A 273 3.22 -7.31 -15.66
CA LEU A 273 4.52 -7.97 -15.51
C LEU A 273 5.66 -7.02 -15.81
N HIS A 274 6.58 -6.90 -14.84
CA HIS A 274 7.83 -6.17 -14.99
C HIS A 274 8.92 -7.11 -15.53
N LEU A 275 9.51 -6.71 -16.65
CA LEU A 275 10.64 -7.40 -17.29
C LEU A 275 11.93 -6.69 -16.89
N GLU A 276 12.51 -7.11 -15.76
CA GLU A 276 13.76 -6.54 -15.23
C GLU A 276 15.02 -7.13 -15.89
N SER A 277 14.92 -8.31 -16.49
CA SER A 277 16.08 -9.00 -17.07
C SER A 277 16.07 -8.88 -18.60
N GLY A 278 17.24 -8.61 -19.19
CA GLY A 278 17.48 -8.78 -20.63
C GLY A 278 17.59 -10.26 -21.04
N SER A 279 16.98 -11.17 -20.26
CA SER A 279 17.08 -12.60 -20.50
C SER A 279 16.08 -13.00 -21.60
N PRO A 280 16.56 -13.60 -22.69
CA PRO A 280 15.77 -13.78 -23.89
C PRO A 280 14.81 -14.98 -23.74
N PHE A 281 13.54 -14.76 -24.09
CA PHE A 281 12.55 -15.74 -24.60
C PHE A 281 11.91 -16.81 -23.69
N LEU A 282 12.36 -17.09 -22.46
CA LEU A 282 11.91 -18.33 -21.76
C LEU A 282 10.88 -18.17 -20.65
N HIS A 283 10.48 -16.95 -20.29
CA HIS A 283 9.92 -16.73 -18.96
C HIS A 283 8.39 -16.70 -18.87
N LEU A 284 7.68 -16.50 -19.98
CA LEU A 284 6.21 -16.53 -20.01
C LEU A 284 5.62 -17.94 -20.02
N HIS A 285 6.43 -19.00 -20.18
CA HIS A 285 5.96 -20.39 -20.01
C HIS A 285 5.39 -20.68 -18.63
N CYS A 286 5.71 -19.85 -17.63
CA CYS A 286 5.17 -19.96 -16.28
C CYS A 286 3.68 -19.60 -16.19
N VAL A 287 3.14 -18.81 -17.13
CA VAL A 287 1.73 -18.38 -17.14
C VAL A 287 1.06 -18.92 -18.39
N SER A 288 0.11 -19.83 -18.24
CA SER A 288 -0.72 -20.31 -19.34
C SER A 288 -2.15 -19.77 -19.22
N SER A 289 -2.85 -19.70 -20.36
CA SER A 289 -4.30 -19.40 -20.39
C SER A 289 -5.07 -20.37 -19.48
N LEU A 290 -4.70 -21.66 -19.45
CA LEU A 290 -5.29 -22.64 -18.52
C LEU A 290 -5.09 -22.27 -17.04
N PHE A 291 -3.89 -21.80 -16.67
CA PHE A 291 -3.58 -21.41 -15.30
C PHE A 291 -4.42 -20.20 -14.87
N LEU A 292 -4.47 -19.14 -15.68
CA LEU A 292 -5.27 -17.94 -15.42
C LEU A 292 -6.77 -18.26 -15.36
N ARG A 293 -7.26 -19.07 -16.30
CA ARG A 293 -8.65 -19.53 -16.35
C ARG A 293 -9.08 -20.17 -15.04
N ARG A 294 -8.29 -21.10 -14.49
CA ARG A 294 -8.64 -21.78 -13.23
C ARG A 294 -8.83 -20.80 -12.08
N ARG A 295 -8.03 -19.74 -12.02
CA ARG A 295 -8.12 -18.70 -10.97
C ARG A 295 -9.30 -17.75 -11.17
N MET A 296 -9.73 -17.53 -12.42
CA MET A 296 -10.90 -16.71 -12.75
C MET A 296 -12.24 -17.43 -12.58
N LEU A 297 -12.28 -18.75 -12.80
CA LEU A 297 -13.52 -19.54 -12.81
C LEU A 297 -14.23 -19.64 -11.45
N ALA A 298 -13.47 -19.73 -10.36
CA ALA A 298 -14.05 -19.81 -9.02
C ALA A 298 -13.13 -19.14 -8.00
N SER A 299 -13.73 -18.58 -6.95
CA SER A 299 -12.98 -18.20 -5.75
C SER A 299 -12.72 -19.42 -4.88
N GLU A 300 -11.49 -19.58 -4.40
CA GLU A 300 -11.10 -20.62 -3.45
C GLU A 300 -11.73 -20.39 -2.06
N SER A 301 -12.05 -19.15 -1.71
CA SER A 301 -12.45 -18.77 -0.35
C SER A 301 -13.95 -18.92 -0.09
N ASN A 302 -14.82 -18.58 -1.06
CA ASN A 302 -16.27 -18.42 -0.82
C ASN A 302 -17.18 -19.06 -1.87
N SER A 303 -16.70 -20.00 -2.69
CA SER A 303 -17.48 -20.63 -3.79
C SER A 303 -18.16 -19.61 -4.74
N MET A 304 -17.57 -18.41 -4.84
CA MET A 304 -18.12 -17.30 -5.62
C MET A 304 -18.04 -17.60 -7.13
N ARG A 305 -19.03 -17.07 -7.86
CA ARG A 305 -19.17 -17.28 -9.31
C ARG A 305 -17.98 -16.71 -10.09
N THR A 306 -17.83 -17.22 -11.29
CA THR A 306 -16.86 -16.81 -12.30
C THR A 306 -16.67 -15.29 -12.40
N PHE A 307 -15.42 -14.85 -12.58
CA PHE A 307 -15.10 -13.46 -12.95
C PHE A 307 -15.63 -13.16 -14.36
N ARG A 308 -16.39 -12.09 -14.52
CA ARG A 308 -17.06 -11.69 -15.78
C ARG A 308 -16.72 -10.28 -16.23
N GLY A 309 -15.74 -9.68 -15.57
CA GLY A 309 -15.30 -8.32 -15.81
C GLY A 309 -14.32 -8.22 -16.97
N SER A 310 -13.61 -7.09 -16.99
CA SER A 310 -12.54 -6.78 -17.93
C SER A 310 -11.21 -7.34 -17.45
N PHE A 311 -10.49 -8.05 -18.31
CA PHE A 311 -9.15 -8.55 -18.04
C PHE A 311 -8.10 -7.80 -18.85
N ILE A 312 -7.10 -7.22 -18.19
CA ILE A 312 -5.97 -6.56 -18.85
C ILE A 312 -4.70 -7.31 -18.48
N PHE A 313 -3.96 -7.76 -19.50
CA PHE A 313 -2.61 -8.30 -19.34
C PHE A 313 -1.62 -7.28 -19.90
N GLY A 314 -0.92 -6.61 -18.99
CA GLY A 314 0.08 -5.61 -19.29
C GLY A 314 1.51 -6.15 -19.17
N LEU A 315 2.34 -5.83 -20.15
CA LEU A 315 3.80 -5.99 -20.08
C LEU A 315 4.44 -4.61 -19.91
N ARG A 316 5.36 -4.48 -18.95
CA ARG A 316 6.10 -3.24 -18.69
C ARG A 316 7.61 -3.48 -18.85
N GLY A 317 8.20 -2.79 -19.83
CA GLY A 317 9.63 -2.81 -20.11
C GLY A 317 10.34 -1.61 -19.49
N LEU A 318 11.61 -1.79 -19.15
CA LEU A 318 12.46 -0.75 -18.58
C LEU A 318 13.24 -0.03 -19.69
N ALA A 319 13.65 1.22 -19.42
CA ALA A 319 14.51 1.97 -20.33
C ALA A 319 15.81 1.18 -20.60
N GLY A 320 16.03 0.79 -21.85
CA GLY A 320 17.15 -0.05 -22.28
C GLY A 320 16.82 -1.53 -22.50
N ASN A 321 15.68 -2.02 -21.97
CA ASN A 321 15.17 -3.38 -22.17
C ASN A 321 13.70 -3.30 -22.63
N PRO A 322 13.44 -2.98 -23.92
CA PRO A 322 12.09 -2.96 -24.45
C PRO A 322 11.49 -4.37 -24.41
N ILE A 323 10.15 -4.43 -24.40
CA ILE A 323 9.43 -5.69 -24.47
C ILE A 323 9.61 -6.27 -25.86
N ASP A 324 10.13 -7.50 -25.95
CA ASP A 324 10.30 -8.20 -27.21
C ASP A 324 8.94 -8.52 -27.87
N ASP A 325 8.89 -8.46 -29.20
CA ASP A 325 7.66 -8.75 -29.94
C ASP A 325 7.16 -10.18 -29.72
N ILE A 326 8.08 -11.11 -29.44
CA ILE A 326 7.75 -12.51 -29.12
C ILE A 326 7.00 -12.60 -27.78
N ASP A 327 7.45 -11.89 -26.74
CA ASP A 327 6.78 -11.88 -25.44
C ASP A 327 5.39 -11.24 -25.52
N TYR A 328 5.27 -10.19 -26.33
CA TYR A 328 3.98 -9.57 -26.61
C TYR A 328 3.06 -10.53 -27.38
N ALA A 329 3.57 -11.23 -28.40
CA ALA A 329 2.78 -12.21 -29.15
C ALA A 329 2.30 -13.37 -28.28
N ILE A 330 3.15 -13.90 -27.39
CA ILE A 330 2.79 -14.95 -26.43
C ILE A 330 1.68 -14.46 -25.49
N THR A 331 1.87 -13.28 -24.88
CA THR A 331 0.87 -12.69 -23.98
C THR A 331 -0.44 -12.39 -24.69
N SER A 332 -0.38 -11.87 -25.93
CA SER A 332 -1.56 -11.65 -26.75
C SER A 332 -2.29 -12.95 -27.08
N GLY A 333 -1.56 -14.05 -27.32
CA GLY A 333 -2.15 -15.38 -27.50
C GLY A 333 -2.89 -15.87 -26.25
N ILE A 334 -2.29 -15.69 -25.07
CA ILE A 334 -2.92 -16.00 -23.78
C ILE A 334 -4.21 -15.19 -23.58
N VAL A 335 -4.18 -13.88 -23.86
CA VAL A 335 -5.36 -13.01 -23.75
C VAL A 335 -6.45 -13.41 -24.73
N GLN A 336 -6.10 -13.76 -25.97
CA GLN A 336 -7.05 -14.22 -26.97
C GLN A 336 -7.72 -15.53 -26.55
N ASP A 337 -6.95 -16.51 -26.07
CA ASP A 337 -7.47 -17.78 -25.52
C ASP A 337 -8.46 -17.55 -24.37
N MET A 338 -8.19 -16.56 -23.51
CA MET A 338 -9.04 -16.19 -22.39
C MET A 338 -10.33 -15.51 -22.85
N ARG A 339 -10.23 -14.64 -23.86
CA ARG A 339 -11.35 -13.94 -24.48
C ARG A 339 -12.35 -14.90 -25.13
N ASP A 340 -11.83 -15.89 -25.86
CA ASP A 340 -12.66 -16.86 -26.59
C ASP A 340 -13.29 -17.91 -25.66
N ASN A 341 -12.94 -17.88 -24.37
CA ASN A 341 -13.44 -18.84 -23.39
C ASN A 341 -14.83 -18.48 -22.86
N SER A 342 -15.85 -19.09 -23.45
CA SER A 342 -17.26 -18.93 -23.04
C SER A 342 -17.55 -19.34 -21.60
N ALA A 343 -16.71 -20.19 -20.97
CA ALA A 343 -16.91 -20.60 -19.58
C ALA A 343 -16.57 -19.49 -18.57
N ILE A 344 -15.67 -18.56 -18.95
CA ILE A 344 -15.35 -17.39 -18.12
C ILE A 344 -16.40 -16.30 -18.35
N GLY A 345 -16.70 -16.00 -19.63
CA GLY A 345 -17.65 -14.96 -19.99
C GLY A 345 -17.15 -13.56 -19.63
N LEU A 346 -15.89 -13.27 -19.97
CA LEU A 346 -15.29 -11.94 -19.81
C LEU A 346 -16.06 -10.89 -20.62
N SER A 347 -16.20 -9.67 -20.09
CA SER A 347 -16.78 -8.55 -20.82
C SER A 347 -15.79 -7.98 -21.84
N SER A 348 -14.50 -7.95 -21.48
CA SER A 348 -13.39 -7.57 -22.36
C SER A 348 -12.10 -8.27 -21.93
N ALA A 349 -11.16 -8.39 -22.86
CA ALA A 349 -9.83 -8.92 -22.60
C ALA A 349 -8.82 -8.21 -23.52
N GLU A 350 -7.81 -7.58 -22.92
CA GLU A 350 -6.87 -6.72 -23.64
C GLU A 350 -5.41 -7.05 -23.27
N CYS A 351 -4.52 -6.97 -24.26
CA CYS A 351 -3.08 -7.16 -24.10
C CYS A 351 -2.37 -5.82 -24.36
N VAL A 352 -1.72 -5.28 -23.33
CA VAL A 352 -1.12 -3.95 -23.36
C VAL A 352 0.39 -4.04 -23.22
N ARG A 353 1.11 -3.20 -23.97
CA ARG A 353 2.57 -3.08 -23.92
C ARG A 353 2.94 -1.65 -23.57
N LEU A 354 3.62 -1.46 -22.44
CA LEU A 354 4.18 -0.18 -22.03
C LEU A 354 5.71 -0.21 -22.17
N CYS A 355 6.22 0.54 -23.15
CA CYS A 355 7.64 0.87 -23.23
C CYS A 355 7.84 2.19 -22.49
N SER A 356 8.57 2.19 -21.38
CA SER A 356 8.92 3.42 -20.67
C SER A 356 9.86 4.27 -21.54
N SER A 357 9.30 5.23 -22.28
CA SER A 357 10.09 6.13 -23.15
C SER A 357 10.56 7.40 -22.44
N VAL A 358 10.39 7.52 -21.12
CA VAL A 358 10.82 8.69 -20.36
C VAL A 358 11.28 8.22 -18.99
N MET A 359 12.50 8.61 -18.61
CA MET A 359 13.01 8.39 -17.27
C MET A 359 12.14 9.16 -16.25
N SER A 360 11.46 8.46 -15.36
CA SER A 360 11.51 8.86 -13.96
C SER A 360 12.33 7.79 -13.23
N TYR A 361 13.49 8.18 -12.74
CA TYR A 361 14.43 7.37 -11.97
C TYR A 361 13.88 7.03 -10.56
N ALA A 362 12.56 7.08 -10.37
CA ALA A 362 11.89 7.00 -9.06
C ALA A 362 11.29 5.62 -8.74
N GLU A 363 11.31 4.66 -9.67
CA GLU A 363 10.57 3.39 -9.52
C GLU A 363 11.41 2.11 -9.61
N LEU A 364 12.69 2.10 -9.21
CA LEU A 364 13.41 0.83 -9.00
C LEU A 364 14.36 0.92 -7.78
N PRO A 365 14.44 -0.16 -6.96
CA PRO A 365 15.35 -0.30 -5.82
C PRO A 365 16.82 -0.38 -6.23
#